data_AF-A0A1F9I4Z8-F1
#
_entry.id   AF-A0A1F9I4Z8-F1
#
_cell.length_a   1.000
_cell.length_b   1.000
_cell.length_c   1.000
_cell.angle_alpha   90.00
_cell.angle_beta   90.00
_cell.angle_gamma   90.00
#
_symmetry.space_group_name_H-M   'P 1'
#
loop_
_entity.id
_entity.type
_entity.pdbx_description
1 polymer ?
#
loop_
_entity_poly.entity_id
_entity_poly.type
_entity_poly.pdbx_seq_one_letter_code
_entity_poly.pdbx_strand_id
1 'polypeptide(L)'
;MQFVTMDRLTLSGKRVFIRVDFNVPVTETREVADDTRIREALPSIRYASEHGAKVLLASHLGRPKGKADPALSLKPVAVRLAKLVGKEVSLAPDCVGPAAEEQVRRLSGGEILLLENLRFHGEEEKNDAAFARALAALADVYVNDA
;
A
#
# COMPACT_ATOMS: atom_id res chain seq x y z
N MET A 1 15.46 11.02 19.53
CA MET A 1 15.70 11.12 18.06
C MET A 1 14.63 12.03 17.48
N GLN A 2 14.98 12.87 16.51
CA GLN A 2 14.02 13.70 15.77
C GLN A 2 13.79 13.03 14.41
N PHE A 3 12.60 12.47 14.21
CA PHE A 3 12.20 11.89 12.93
C PHE A 3 11.55 12.97 12.05
N VAL A 4 11.72 12.85 10.73
CA VAL A 4 10.96 13.66 9.78
C VAL A 4 9.59 13.02 9.64
N THR A 5 8.55 13.80 9.92
CA THR A 5 7.15 13.38 9.84
C THR A 5 6.52 13.88 8.54
N MET A 6 5.51 13.16 8.05
CA MET A 6 4.87 13.42 6.76
C MET A 6 4.24 14.82 6.66
N ASP A 7 3.80 15.39 7.79
CA ASP A 7 3.22 16.73 7.90
C ASP A 7 4.20 17.87 7.58
N ARG A 8 5.49 17.56 7.48
CA ARG A 8 6.54 18.52 7.08
C ARG A 8 6.83 18.51 5.58
N LEU A 9 6.12 17.70 4.80
CA LEU A 9 6.35 17.50 3.37
C LEU A 9 5.23 18.12 2.53
N THR A 10 5.56 18.60 1.32
CA THR A 10 4.56 18.98 0.33
C THR A 10 4.05 17.73 -0.39
N LEU A 11 2.80 17.34 -0.14
CA LEU A 11 2.22 16.11 -0.67
C LEU A 11 1.41 16.29 -1.97
N SER A 12 0.86 17.49 -2.20
CA SER A 12 -0.04 17.74 -3.32
C SER A 12 0.61 17.40 -4.66
N GLY A 13 -0.05 16.54 -5.44
CA GLY A 13 0.40 16.05 -6.73
C GLY A 13 1.54 15.02 -6.70
N LYS A 14 2.12 14.73 -5.52
CA LYS A 14 3.18 13.73 -5.34
C LYS A 14 2.61 12.32 -5.26
N ARG A 15 3.35 11.36 -5.78
CA ARG A 15 3.14 9.92 -5.55
C ARG A 15 3.77 9.57 -4.20
N VAL A 16 2.94 9.28 -3.21
CA VAL A 16 3.40 9.01 -1.84
C VAL A 16 3.26 7.51 -1.57
N PHE A 17 4.40 6.85 -1.46
CA PHE A 17 4.47 5.45 -1.03
C PHE A 17 4.39 5.40 0.50
N ILE A 18 3.36 4.74 1.03
CA ILE A 18 3.18 4.53 2.46
C ILE A 18 3.27 3.04 2.75
N ARG A 19 4.34 2.65 3.46
CA ARG A 19 4.46 1.30 4.02
C ARG A 19 3.55 1.21 5.24
N VAL A 20 2.58 0.30 5.19
CA VAL A 20 1.60 0.06 6.26
C VAL A 20 1.61 -1.40 6.69
N ASP A 21 1.13 -1.69 7.91
CA ASP A 21 0.91 -3.06 8.37
C ASP A 21 -0.55 -3.46 8.16
N PHE A 22 -0.86 -4.08 7.02
CA PHE A 22 -2.15 -4.72 6.77
C PHE A 22 -2.08 -6.25 6.86
N ASN A 23 -1.15 -6.79 7.64
CA ASN A 23 -1.13 -8.22 7.91
C ASN A 23 -2.23 -8.57 8.93
N VAL A 24 -3.45 -8.71 8.42
CA VAL A 24 -4.68 -8.95 9.20
C VAL A 24 -5.21 -10.38 9.00
N PRO A 25 -5.95 -10.94 9.96
CA PRO A 25 -6.62 -12.23 9.74
C PRO A 25 -7.74 -12.09 8.69
N VAL A 26 -7.76 -13.02 7.74
CA VAL A 26 -8.78 -13.12 6.69
C VAL A 26 -9.52 -14.45 6.84
N THR A 27 -10.85 -14.40 6.80
CA THR A 27 -11.73 -15.58 6.91
C THR A 27 -11.67 -16.44 5.64
N GLU A 28 -12.21 -17.66 5.73
CA GLU A 28 -12.37 -18.56 4.57
C GLU A 28 -13.23 -17.93 3.46
N THR A 29 -14.21 -17.09 3.81
CA THR A 29 -15.07 -16.34 2.88
C THR A 29 -14.38 -15.13 2.24
N ARG A 30 -13.06 -14.94 2.48
CA ARG A 30 -12.26 -13.81 1.97
C ARG A 30 -12.72 -12.46 2.53
N GLU A 31 -13.00 -12.40 3.83
CA GLU A 31 -13.33 -11.17 4.55
C GLU A 31 -12.31 -10.87 5.66
N VAL A 32 -12.07 -9.60 5.96
CA VAL A 32 -11.20 -9.20 7.07
C VAL A 32 -11.92 -9.48 8.39
N ALA A 33 -11.36 -10.36 9.23
CA ALA A 33 -11.94 -10.75 10.52
C ALA A 33 -11.66 -9.72 11.62
N ASP A 34 -10.48 -9.10 11.60
CA ASP A 34 -10.07 -8.02 12.51
C ASP A 34 -9.37 -6.94 11.67
N ASP A 35 -9.92 -5.73 11.69
CA ASP A 35 -9.44 -4.59 10.91
C ASP A 35 -8.68 -3.56 11.75
N THR A 36 -8.30 -3.89 12.99
CA THR A 36 -7.60 -2.98 13.91
C THR A 36 -6.39 -2.32 13.24
N ARG A 37 -5.52 -3.12 12.60
CA ARG A 37 -4.33 -2.59 11.90
C ARG A 37 -4.66 -1.72 10.69
N ILE A 38 -5.78 -1.99 10.00
CA ILE A 38 -6.25 -1.14 8.91
C ILE A 38 -6.69 0.22 9.47
N ARG A 39 -7.39 0.22 10.62
CA ARG A 39 -7.85 1.43 11.30
C ARG A 39 -6.69 2.28 11.82
N GLU A 40 -5.64 1.65 12.33
CA GLU A 40 -4.43 2.32 12.83
C GLU A 40 -3.74 3.16 11.75
N ALA A 41 -3.73 2.71 10.48
CA ALA A 41 -3.13 3.46 9.38
C ALA A 41 -4.04 4.57 8.80
N LEU A 42 -5.33 4.63 9.17
CA LEU A 42 -6.29 5.59 8.58
C LEU A 42 -5.86 7.06 8.73
N PRO A 43 -5.29 7.53 9.86
CA PRO A 43 -4.86 8.92 10.00
C PRO A 43 -3.85 9.31 8.92
N SER A 44 -2.81 8.49 8.69
CA SER A 44 -1.78 8.74 7.67
C SER A 44 -2.36 8.71 6.26
N ILE A 45 -3.22 7.73 5.96
CA ILE A 45 -3.85 7.58 4.64
C ILE A 45 -4.75 8.77 4.32
N ARG A 46 -5.61 9.17 5.28
CA ARG A 46 -6.52 10.31 5.13
C ARG A 46 -5.74 11.61 4.97
N TYR A 47 -4.72 11.82 5.81
CA TYR A 47 -3.86 13.00 5.71
C TYR A 47 -3.27 13.13 4.30
N ALA A 48 -2.62 12.08 3.77
CA ALA A 48 -2.03 12.13 2.44
C ALA A 48 -3.07 12.37 1.34
N SER A 49 -4.21 11.66 1.38
CA SER A 49 -5.30 11.79 0.41
C SER A 49 -5.91 13.20 0.43
N GLU A 50 -6.21 13.75 1.60
CA GLU A 50 -6.81 15.09 1.77
C GLU A 50 -5.86 16.22 1.35
N HIS A 51 -4.55 15.99 1.45
CA HIS A 51 -3.52 16.93 0.97
C HIS A 51 -3.16 16.72 -0.50
N GLY A 52 -3.97 15.97 -1.25
CA GLY A 52 -3.87 15.85 -2.71
C GLY A 52 -2.74 14.94 -3.19
N ALA A 53 -2.20 14.08 -2.34
CA ALA A 53 -1.25 13.04 -2.75
C ALA A 53 -1.93 12.00 -3.64
N LYS A 54 -1.16 11.41 -4.56
CA LYS A 54 -1.50 10.11 -5.17
C LYS A 54 -0.98 9.05 -4.21
N VAL A 55 -1.87 8.39 -3.47
CA VAL A 55 -1.49 7.52 -2.35
C VAL A 55 -1.24 6.10 -2.86
N LEU A 56 -0.01 5.60 -2.65
CA LEU A 56 0.39 4.23 -2.95
C LEU A 56 0.62 3.50 -1.62
N LEU A 57 -0.29 2.61 -1.26
CA LEU A 57 -0.17 1.80 -0.05
C LEU A 57 0.54 0.49 -0.39
N ALA A 58 1.46 0.08 0.46
CA ALA A 58 2.16 -1.18 0.31
C ALA A 58 2.17 -1.94 1.63
N SER A 59 1.72 -3.20 1.56
CA SER A 59 1.71 -4.10 2.71
C SER A 59 2.17 -5.50 2.33
N HIS A 60 2.41 -6.32 3.34
CA HIS A 60 2.42 -7.76 3.19
C HIS A 60 1.15 -8.37 3.83
N LEU A 61 0.81 -9.59 3.43
CA LEU A 61 -0.19 -10.43 4.10
C LEU A 61 0.35 -11.85 4.20
N GLY A 62 0.43 -12.38 5.43
CA GLY A 62 0.97 -13.71 5.69
C GLY A 62 2.41 -13.91 5.19
N ARG A 63 2.72 -15.16 4.80
CA ARG A 63 4.04 -15.60 4.34
C ARG A 63 3.94 -16.46 3.08
N PRO A 64 3.72 -15.85 1.91
CA PRO A 64 3.59 -16.55 0.62
C PRO A 64 4.91 -17.12 0.06
N LYS A 65 6.05 -16.88 0.72
CA LYS A 65 7.39 -17.40 0.34
C LYS A 65 7.81 -17.03 -1.09
N GLY A 66 7.53 -15.80 -1.51
CA GLY A 66 7.93 -15.29 -2.83
C GLY A 66 7.17 -15.87 -4.01
N LYS A 67 5.92 -16.32 -3.79
CA LYS A 67 5.05 -16.82 -4.85
C LYS A 67 3.66 -16.23 -4.69
N ALA A 68 3.05 -15.83 -5.80
CA ALA A 68 1.67 -15.37 -5.80
C ALA A 68 0.72 -16.46 -5.28
N ASP A 69 -0.07 -16.11 -4.26
CA ASP A 69 -1.09 -16.97 -3.67
C ASP A 69 -2.40 -16.18 -3.59
N PRO A 70 -3.45 -16.55 -4.35
CA PRO A 70 -4.74 -15.88 -4.29
C PRO A 70 -5.35 -15.79 -2.89
N ALA A 71 -5.03 -16.73 -1.98
CA ALA A 71 -5.46 -16.70 -0.59
C ALA A 71 -4.73 -15.63 0.26
N LEU A 72 -3.57 -15.18 -0.19
CA LEU A 72 -2.77 -14.13 0.47
C LEU A 72 -2.76 -12.81 -0.30
N SER A 73 -3.64 -12.64 -1.30
CA SER A 73 -3.89 -11.35 -1.94
C SER A 73 -4.47 -10.33 -0.97
N LEU A 74 -4.12 -9.05 -1.16
CA LEU A 74 -4.62 -7.90 -0.40
C LEU A 74 -6.00 -7.41 -0.86
N LYS A 75 -6.64 -8.05 -1.85
CA LYS A 75 -8.01 -7.74 -2.27
C LYS A 75 -9.04 -7.56 -1.14
N PRO A 76 -9.17 -8.49 -0.16
CA PRO A 76 -10.07 -8.29 0.98
C PRO A 76 -9.74 -7.05 1.82
N VAL A 77 -8.45 -6.71 1.94
CA VAL A 77 -7.99 -5.50 2.63
C VAL A 77 -8.40 -4.25 1.86
N ALA A 78 -8.23 -4.20 0.53
CA ALA A 78 -8.67 -3.07 -0.29
C ALA A 78 -10.18 -2.81 -0.12
N VAL A 79 -11.00 -3.87 -0.16
CA VAL A 79 -12.46 -3.77 0.04
C VAL A 79 -12.79 -3.23 1.43
N ARG A 80 -12.12 -3.70 2.48
CA ARG A 80 -12.36 -3.20 3.85
C ARG A 80 -11.91 -1.75 3.99
N LEU A 81 -10.73 -1.40 3.47
CA LEU A 81 -10.18 -0.06 3.52
C LEU A 81 -11.08 0.95 2.81
N ALA A 82 -11.62 0.61 1.63
CA ALA A 82 -12.57 1.44 0.91
C ALA A 82 -13.79 1.83 1.77
N LYS A 83 -14.36 0.86 2.51
CA LYS A 83 -15.47 1.11 3.44
C LYS A 83 -15.08 2.04 4.60
N LEU A 84 -13.86 1.90 5.12
CA LEU A 84 -13.37 2.70 6.27
C LEU A 84 -12.97 4.13 5.88
N VAL A 85 -12.41 4.33 4.68
CA VAL A 85 -12.04 5.64 4.18
C VAL A 85 -13.21 6.38 3.51
N GLY A 86 -14.26 5.65 3.11
CA GLY A 86 -15.44 6.23 2.45
C GLY A 86 -15.16 6.68 1.01
N LYS A 87 -14.14 6.10 0.38
CA LYS A 87 -13.71 6.39 -1.00
C LYS A 87 -13.29 5.10 -1.69
N GLU A 88 -13.20 5.14 -3.01
CA GLU A 88 -12.65 4.03 -3.79
C GLU A 88 -11.18 3.78 -3.43
N VAL A 89 -10.83 2.50 -3.31
CA VAL A 89 -9.46 2.03 -3.16
C VAL A 89 -9.24 0.98 -4.24
N SER A 90 -8.39 1.31 -5.21
CA SER A 90 -8.02 0.38 -6.27
C SER A 90 -6.95 -0.60 -5.76
N LEU A 91 -6.92 -1.81 -6.32
CA LEU A 91 -5.86 -2.78 -6.08
C LEU A 91 -5.06 -2.95 -7.37
N ALA A 92 -3.74 -2.76 -7.31
CA ALA A 92 -2.87 -3.05 -8.42
C ALA A 92 -2.76 -4.58 -8.65
N PRO A 93 -2.61 -5.04 -9.90
CA PRO A 93 -2.42 -6.47 -10.18
C PRO A 93 -1.08 -7.02 -9.66
N ASP A 94 -0.12 -6.14 -9.39
CA ASP A 94 1.20 -6.44 -8.83
C ASP A 94 1.71 -5.20 -8.05
N CYS A 95 2.79 -5.32 -7.27
CA CYS A 95 3.45 -4.21 -6.59
C CYS A 95 4.60 -3.57 -7.38
N VAL A 96 5.08 -4.23 -8.44
CA VAL A 96 6.15 -3.74 -9.32
C VAL A 96 5.85 -4.09 -10.78
N GLY A 97 6.63 -3.50 -11.70
CA GLY A 97 6.55 -3.78 -13.13
C GLY A 97 5.45 -3.01 -13.88
N PRO A 98 5.31 -3.27 -15.20
CA PRO A 98 4.55 -2.39 -16.10
C PRO A 98 3.08 -2.17 -15.70
N ALA A 99 2.44 -3.20 -15.16
CA ALA A 99 1.04 -3.13 -14.75
C ALA A 99 0.84 -2.27 -13.50
N ALA A 100 1.74 -2.36 -12.51
CA ALA A 100 1.74 -1.49 -11.35
C ALA A 100 2.04 -0.03 -11.74
N GLU A 101 3.05 0.17 -12.60
CA GLU A 101 3.42 1.49 -13.14
C GLU A 101 2.27 2.15 -13.91
N GLU A 102 1.50 1.38 -14.67
CA GLU A 102 0.32 1.89 -15.37
C GLU A 102 -0.78 2.35 -14.41
N GLN A 103 -1.10 1.58 -13.36
CA GLN A 103 -2.08 2.00 -12.35
C GLN A 103 -1.63 3.27 -11.64
N VAL A 104 -0.35 3.34 -11.24
CA VAL A 104 0.22 4.52 -10.57
C VAL A 104 0.16 5.76 -11.48
N ARG A 105 0.42 5.62 -12.79
CA ARG A 105 0.35 6.74 -13.74
C ARG A 105 -1.07 7.29 -13.89
N ARG A 106 -2.09 6.45 -13.75
CA ARG A 106 -3.50 6.83 -13.87
C ARG A 106 -4.07 7.52 -12.62
N LEU A 107 -3.38 7.40 -11.47
CA LEU A 107 -3.84 8.04 -10.23
C LEU A 107 -3.92 9.57 -10.35
N SER A 108 -5.03 10.10 -9.87
CA SER A 108 -5.27 11.50 -9.63
C SER A 108 -4.98 11.88 -8.17
N GLY A 109 -4.82 13.18 -7.89
CA GLY A 109 -4.60 13.65 -6.52
C GLY A 109 -5.76 13.29 -5.61
N GLY A 110 -5.45 12.70 -4.45
CA GLY A 110 -6.41 12.22 -3.46
C GLY A 110 -6.86 10.78 -3.65
N GLU A 111 -6.53 10.13 -4.78
CA GLU A 111 -6.85 8.72 -5.01
C GLU A 111 -5.89 7.77 -4.28
N ILE A 112 -6.40 6.57 -3.99
CA ILE A 112 -5.70 5.55 -3.21
C ILE A 112 -5.58 4.28 -4.05
N LEU A 113 -4.34 3.81 -4.20
CA LEU A 113 -3.98 2.52 -4.78
C LEU A 113 -3.32 1.67 -3.71
N LEU A 114 -3.83 0.47 -3.49
CA LEU A 114 -3.16 -0.59 -2.76
C LEU A 114 -2.35 -1.42 -3.75
N LEU A 115 -1.04 -1.49 -3.56
CA LEU A 115 -0.19 -2.43 -4.28
C LEU A 115 -0.47 -3.85 -3.79
N GLU A 116 -0.29 -4.85 -4.66
CA GLU A 116 -0.46 -6.25 -4.25
C GLU A 116 0.62 -6.66 -3.22
N ASN A 117 0.40 -7.80 -2.55
CA ASN A 117 1.22 -8.29 -1.45
C ASN A 117 2.72 -8.30 -1.79
N LEU A 118 3.50 -7.46 -1.09
CA LEU A 118 4.94 -7.31 -1.31
C LEU A 118 5.70 -8.65 -1.25
N ARG A 119 5.25 -9.58 -0.39
CA ARG A 119 5.91 -10.88 -0.22
C ARG A 119 5.61 -11.89 -1.33
N PHE A 120 4.76 -11.56 -2.31
CA PHE A 120 4.69 -12.34 -3.55
C PHE A 120 6.00 -12.31 -4.33
N HIS A 121 6.86 -11.33 -4.05
CA HIS A 121 8.24 -11.26 -4.53
C HIS A 121 9.17 -11.73 -3.40
N GLY A 122 9.97 -12.78 -3.67
CA GLY A 122 10.90 -13.34 -2.68
C GLY A 122 12.07 -12.39 -2.36
N GLU A 123 12.24 -11.38 -3.19
CA GLU A 123 13.16 -10.26 -3.11
C GLU A 123 12.89 -9.36 -1.89
N GLU A 124 11.62 -9.21 -1.49
CA GLU A 124 11.20 -8.38 -0.35
C GLU A 124 11.89 -8.83 0.95
N GLU A 125 11.83 -10.13 1.27
CA GLU A 125 12.42 -10.66 2.52
C GLU A 125 13.96 -10.70 2.47
N LYS A 126 14.56 -10.53 1.29
CA LYS A 126 16.01 -10.49 1.08
C LYS A 126 16.59 -9.08 1.11
N ASN A 127 15.74 -8.05 1.25
CA ASN A 127 16.14 -6.66 1.12
C ASN A 127 16.88 -6.40 -0.21
N ASP A 128 16.35 -6.98 -1.29
CA ASP A 128 16.98 -6.88 -2.61
C ASP A 128 16.97 -5.44 -3.12
N ALA A 129 18.14 -4.98 -3.56
CA ALA A 129 18.32 -3.59 -3.99
C ALA A 129 17.60 -3.26 -5.32
N ALA A 130 17.42 -4.25 -6.21
CA ALA A 130 16.70 -4.03 -7.46
C ALA A 130 15.20 -3.93 -7.21
N PHE A 131 14.65 -4.76 -6.32
CA PHE A 131 13.27 -4.69 -5.90
C PHE A 131 12.95 -3.36 -5.18
N ALA A 132 13.81 -2.94 -4.25
CA ALA A 132 13.66 -1.63 -3.61
C ALA A 132 13.69 -0.46 -4.61
N ARG A 133 14.56 -0.51 -5.63
CA ARG A 133 14.59 0.48 -6.72
C ARG A 133 13.32 0.46 -7.55
N ALA A 134 12.76 -0.70 -7.84
CA ALA A 134 11.52 -0.84 -8.60
C ALA A 134 10.34 -0.21 -7.85
N LEU A 135 10.22 -0.46 -6.53
CA LEU A 135 9.20 0.20 -5.69
C LEU A 135 9.42 1.71 -5.62
N ALA A 136 10.67 2.15 -5.43
CA ALA A 136 11.01 3.57 -5.34
C ALA A 136 10.68 4.33 -6.63
N ALA A 137 10.83 3.71 -7.81
CA ALA A 137 10.49 4.33 -9.10
C ALA A 137 9.00 4.71 -9.22
N LEU A 138 8.12 4.05 -8.47
CA LEU A 138 6.69 4.34 -8.44
C LEU A 138 6.34 5.64 -7.69
N ALA A 139 7.23 6.14 -6.84
CA ALA A 139 6.91 7.21 -5.90
C ALA A 139 7.91 8.37 -5.92
N ASP A 140 7.46 9.51 -5.40
CA ASP A 140 8.28 10.71 -5.18
C ASP A 140 8.67 10.86 -3.70
N VAL A 141 7.86 10.29 -2.81
CA VAL A 141 8.01 10.36 -1.35
C VAL A 141 7.78 8.97 -0.76
N TYR A 142 8.60 8.60 0.21
CA TYR A 142 8.44 7.40 1.03
C TYR A 142 8.05 7.77 2.46
N VAL A 143 7.06 7.08 3.00
CA VAL A 143 6.59 7.17 4.38
C VAL A 143 6.56 5.75 4.96
N ASN A 144 7.15 5.57 6.14
CA ASN A 144 7.05 4.33 6.90
C ASN A 144 6.09 4.50 8.08
N ASP A 145 5.00 3.73 8.08
CA ASP A 145 3.94 3.71 9.10
C ASP A 145 3.63 2.26 9.52
N ALA A 146 4.66 1.41 9.52
CA ALA A 146 4.62 -0.02 9.84
C ALA A 146 5.82 -0.42 10.72
#